data_AF-A0A672T4J7-F1
#
_entry.id   AF-A0A672T4J7-F1
#
_cell.length_a   1.000
_cell.length_b   1.000
_cell.length_c   1.000
_cell.angle_alpha   90.00
_cell.angle_beta   90.00
_cell.angle_gamma   90.00
#
_symmetry.space_group_name_H-M   'P 1'
#
loop_
_entity.id
_entity.type
_entity.pdbx_description
1 polymer ?
#
loop_
_entity_poly.entity_id
_entity_poly.type
_entity_poly.pdbx_seq_one_letter_code
_entity_poly.pdbx_strand_id
1 'polypeptide(L)'
;MEQVKMSAISDERVDFLREQAFTILRLKTDKWNRFIGLEENQRALLDFFDQGWREYLILFVGPGGTLHAGDEQLLCVFKKKKGVISKTTFRTQLWLGEVAAQPMDHAPVLISQVNTTKKVSYPLNQFAWPRVVGQDICRHLEHLLSEAVTLRGRAQGRTLLPLPLYEHVHYVALLYSIETMVIQWCRLMGSVLQRDSSKLLHQGDHPGPTVELIFWTKQKENLLGIQKQLQNPKVDQVLEILQRIKSSYYASFYDIIQKVNHEAEDIDLHLRTLRRSIAAFEERSFTDLEPLIPALFHTLALIWTHSHFYCRPPRIVTLLTEFCNLLIDKASVYLIPEELFKMELEEGMDRVRKAIQVFWAFKRSFQQHRDKLTPTGPYNQPGLMVKPWDFPSELVFHRIDCIMERLRMIEVSLDFLKLERIELGGSRGKILSDMVYSMNDEFLDSWRTLRESKYDPLDYNKKVLPYLHKYTLQRFYLTKIFCF
;
A
#
# COMPACT_ATOMS: atom_id res chain seq x y z
N MET A 1 -16.11 -35.12 39.02
CA MET A 1 -15.55 -35.13 37.65
C MET A 1 -16.33 -36.07 36.74
N GLU A 2 -16.49 -37.36 37.08
CA GLU A 2 -17.30 -38.30 36.27
C GLU A 2 -18.79 -37.92 36.12
N GLN A 3 -19.38 -37.25 37.11
CA GLN A 3 -20.78 -36.83 37.09
C GLN A 3 -21.14 -35.86 35.94
N VAL A 4 -20.25 -34.90 35.64
CA VAL A 4 -20.46 -33.94 34.53
C VAL A 4 -20.28 -34.64 33.18
N LYS A 5 -19.37 -35.62 33.13
CA LYS A 5 -19.12 -36.46 31.97
C LYS A 5 -20.32 -37.32 31.60
N MET A 6 -20.95 -37.94 32.59
CA MET A 6 -22.15 -38.76 32.38
C MET A 6 -23.38 -37.89 32.05
N SER A 7 -23.53 -36.72 32.68
CA SER A 7 -24.72 -35.88 32.48
C SER A 7 -24.81 -35.27 31.07
N ALA A 8 -23.70 -34.80 30.50
CA ALA A 8 -23.68 -34.21 29.17
C ALA A 8 -23.94 -35.22 28.04
N ILE A 9 -23.44 -36.46 28.19
CA ILE A 9 -23.59 -37.52 27.19
C ILE A 9 -25.01 -38.11 27.18
N SER A 10 -25.70 -38.07 28.33
CA SER A 10 -27.09 -38.52 28.47
C SER A 10 -28.15 -37.45 28.18
N ASP A 11 -27.75 -36.22 27.86
CA ASP A 11 -28.69 -35.10 27.68
C ASP A 11 -29.24 -35.06 26.25
N GLU A 12 -30.57 -35.20 26.10
CA GLU A 12 -31.26 -35.13 24.80
C GLU A 12 -31.01 -33.80 24.06
N ARG A 13 -30.73 -32.71 24.79
CA ARG A 13 -30.41 -31.40 24.20
C ARG A 13 -29.05 -31.41 23.51
N VAL A 14 -28.08 -32.13 24.09
CA VAL A 14 -26.73 -32.31 23.54
C VAL A 14 -26.78 -33.25 22.34
N ASP A 15 -27.60 -34.31 22.41
CA ASP A 15 -27.85 -35.21 21.28
C ASP A 15 -28.50 -34.50 20.08
N PHE A 16 -29.42 -33.57 20.33
CA PHE A 16 -29.96 -32.73 19.26
C PHE A 16 -28.88 -31.85 18.60
N LEU A 17 -28.00 -31.23 19.39
CA LEU A 17 -26.87 -30.48 18.83
C LEU A 17 -25.91 -31.36 18.03
N ARG A 18 -25.69 -32.61 18.46
CA ARG A 18 -24.90 -33.60 17.73
C ARG A 18 -25.48 -33.85 16.34
N GLU A 19 -26.79 -34.09 16.25
CA GLU A 19 -27.46 -34.31 14.96
C GLU A 19 -27.31 -33.11 14.03
N GLN A 20 -27.52 -31.89 14.55
CA GLN A 20 -27.37 -30.67 13.75
C GLN A 20 -25.91 -30.46 13.31
N ALA A 21 -24.93 -30.74 14.18
CA ALA A 21 -23.52 -30.68 13.83
C ALA A 21 -23.16 -31.71 12.74
N PHE A 22 -23.74 -32.91 12.75
CA PHE A 22 -23.54 -33.90 11.68
C PHE A 22 -24.14 -33.46 10.35
N THR A 23 -25.33 -32.88 10.36
CA THR A 23 -25.98 -32.42 9.13
C THR A 23 -25.29 -31.18 8.55
N ILE A 24 -24.99 -30.18 9.38
CA ILE A 24 -24.52 -28.87 8.92
C ILE A 24 -23.00 -28.87 8.73
N LEU A 25 -22.24 -29.36 9.72
CA LEU A 25 -20.76 -29.35 9.67
C LEU A 25 -20.18 -30.59 8.98
N ARG A 26 -21.02 -31.51 8.50
CA ARG A 26 -20.63 -32.81 7.91
C ARG A 26 -19.63 -33.57 8.78
N LEU A 27 -19.81 -33.48 10.10
CA LEU A 27 -18.87 -34.01 11.08
C LEU A 27 -18.96 -35.54 11.15
N LYS A 28 -17.82 -36.23 11.28
CA LYS A 28 -17.78 -37.68 11.54
C LYS A 28 -17.94 -37.98 13.03
N THR A 29 -18.53 -39.12 13.35
CA THR A 29 -18.80 -39.58 14.72
C THR A 29 -17.56 -39.57 15.61
N ASP A 30 -16.41 -40.02 15.10
CA ASP A 30 -15.15 -40.07 15.85
C ASP A 30 -14.71 -38.70 16.37
N LYS A 31 -15.02 -37.63 15.62
CA LYS A 31 -14.61 -36.27 15.95
C LYS A 31 -15.53 -35.63 16.99
N TRP A 32 -16.83 -35.94 16.95
CA TRP A 32 -17.75 -35.57 18.01
C TRP A 32 -17.40 -36.26 19.33
N ASN A 33 -17.06 -37.56 19.28
CA ASN A 33 -16.68 -38.33 20.45
C ASN A 33 -15.40 -37.78 21.12
N ARG A 34 -14.43 -37.30 20.32
CA ARG A 34 -13.24 -36.60 20.84
C ARG A 34 -13.60 -35.24 21.45
N PHE A 35 -14.50 -34.48 20.81
CA PHE A 35 -14.94 -33.17 21.30
C PHE A 35 -15.70 -33.26 22.63
N ILE A 36 -16.68 -34.16 22.72
CA ILE A 36 -17.45 -34.39 23.96
C ILE A 36 -16.59 -35.07 25.04
N GLY A 37 -15.48 -35.71 24.68
CA GLY A 37 -14.55 -36.32 25.64
C GLY A 37 -13.80 -35.29 26.51
N LEU A 38 -13.73 -34.04 26.06
CA LEU A 38 -13.12 -32.92 26.79
C LEU A 38 -14.14 -32.28 27.74
N GLU A 39 -13.80 -32.21 29.03
CA GLU A 39 -14.71 -31.70 30.06
C GLU A 39 -15.08 -30.22 29.88
N GLU A 40 -14.17 -29.43 29.31
CA GLU A 40 -14.39 -28.01 29.04
C GLU A 40 -15.53 -27.79 28.05
N ASN A 41 -15.59 -28.61 26.99
CA ASN A 41 -16.64 -28.55 25.98
C ASN A 41 -17.99 -29.01 26.54
N GLN A 42 -18.00 -30.05 27.37
CA GLN A 42 -19.22 -30.50 28.06
C GLN A 42 -19.79 -29.41 28.96
N ARG A 43 -18.92 -28.75 29.75
CA ARG A 43 -19.32 -27.59 30.57
C ARG A 43 -19.83 -26.46 29.69
N ALA A 44 -19.19 -26.14 28.58
CA ALA A 44 -19.64 -25.07 27.69
C ALA A 44 -21.04 -25.33 27.11
N LEU A 45 -21.34 -26.58 26.73
CA LEU A 45 -22.66 -26.99 26.24
C LEU A 45 -23.73 -26.92 27.34
N LEU A 46 -23.45 -27.47 28.51
CA LEU A 46 -24.39 -27.45 29.63
C LEU A 46 -24.62 -26.02 30.15
N ASP A 47 -23.57 -25.21 30.23
CA ASP A 47 -23.66 -23.79 30.58
C ASP A 47 -24.54 -23.05 29.57
N PHE A 48 -24.40 -23.33 28.28
CA PHE A 48 -25.30 -22.76 27.28
C PHE A 48 -26.75 -23.12 27.56
N PHE A 49 -27.10 -24.35 27.93
CA PHE A 49 -28.50 -24.71 28.19
C PHE A 49 -29.03 -24.18 29.53
N ASP A 50 -28.23 -24.30 30.58
CA ASP A 50 -28.66 -24.17 31.96
C ASP A 50 -28.45 -22.74 32.52
N GLN A 51 -27.63 -21.92 31.87
CA GLN A 51 -27.42 -20.53 32.29
C GLN A 51 -28.26 -19.54 31.46
N GLY A 52 -28.90 -18.59 32.14
CA GLY A 52 -29.76 -17.60 31.50
C GLY A 52 -29.03 -16.48 30.75
N TRP A 53 -27.73 -16.29 30.97
CA TRP A 53 -26.93 -15.18 30.44
C TRP A 53 -26.22 -15.50 29.12
N ARG A 54 -25.97 -16.77 28.80
CA ARG A 54 -25.45 -17.19 27.49
C ARG A 54 -26.60 -17.35 26.51
N GLU A 55 -26.65 -16.44 25.53
CA GLU A 55 -27.73 -16.37 24.53
C GLU A 55 -27.41 -17.12 23.23
N TYR A 56 -26.14 -17.39 22.97
CA TYR A 56 -25.67 -18.09 21.79
C TYR A 56 -24.55 -19.07 22.11
N LEU A 57 -24.45 -20.12 21.30
CA LEU A 57 -23.36 -21.10 21.27
C LEU A 57 -22.85 -21.18 19.83
N ILE A 58 -21.53 -21.17 19.66
CA ILE A 58 -20.89 -21.29 18.36
C ILE A 58 -20.04 -22.55 18.33
N LEU A 59 -20.22 -23.34 17.27
CA LEU A 59 -19.47 -24.56 16.99
C LEU A 59 -18.75 -24.41 15.65
N PHE A 60 -17.46 -24.75 15.61
CA PHE A 60 -16.66 -24.66 14.39
C PHE A 60 -15.66 -25.80 14.25
N VAL A 61 -15.22 -26.00 13.01
CA VAL A 61 -14.30 -27.08 12.65
C VAL A 61 -12.93 -26.47 12.32
N GLY A 62 -11.95 -26.72 13.18
CA GLY A 62 -10.58 -26.19 13.04
C GLY A 62 -9.71 -26.95 12.02
N PRO A 63 -8.48 -26.49 11.76
CA PRO A 63 -7.52 -27.18 10.89
C PRO A 63 -7.24 -28.61 11.40
N GLY A 64 -7.31 -29.62 10.52
CA GLY A 64 -7.34 -31.05 10.91
C GLY A 64 -8.75 -31.60 11.16
N GLY A 65 -9.75 -30.74 11.07
CA GLY A 65 -11.18 -31.02 11.14
C GLY A 65 -11.68 -31.38 12.53
N THR A 66 -10.97 -30.99 13.60
CA THR A 66 -11.43 -31.14 14.99
C THR A 66 -12.52 -30.11 15.30
N LEU A 67 -13.56 -30.54 16.01
CA LEU A 67 -14.65 -29.65 16.45
C LEU A 67 -14.21 -28.88 17.69
N HIS A 68 -14.57 -27.59 17.75
CA HIS A 68 -14.31 -26.69 18.86
C HIS A 68 -15.55 -25.86 19.17
N ALA A 69 -15.70 -25.46 20.43
CA ALA A 69 -16.69 -24.47 20.88
C ALA A 69 -15.95 -23.19 21.25
N GLY A 70 -16.24 -22.09 20.56
CA GLY A 70 -15.53 -20.82 20.72
C GLY A 70 -16.02 -19.76 19.74
N ASP A 71 -15.32 -18.62 19.67
CA ASP A 71 -15.80 -17.43 18.95
C ASP A 71 -15.57 -17.44 17.43
N GLU A 72 -15.04 -18.52 16.86
CA GLU A 72 -14.84 -18.67 15.40
C GLU A 72 -16.04 -19.37 14.74
N GLN A 73 -16.48 -18.88 13.58
CA GLN A 73 -17.86 -19.07 13.09
C GLN A 73 -18.00 -20.19 12.06
N LEU A 74 -18.96 -21.10 12.27
CA LEU A 74 -19.52 -22.02 11.26
C LEU A 74 -20.97 -22.43 11.57
N LEU A 75 -21.27 -22.80 12.82
CA LEU A 75 -22.64 -23.10 13.29
C LEU A 75 -22.98 -22.28 14.55
N CYS A 76 -23.98 -21.41 14.44
CA CYS A 76 -24.48 -20.58 15.54
C CYS A 76 -25.84 -21.09 16.03
N VAL A 77 -25.96 -21.30 17.33
CA VAL A 77 -27.19 -21.75 17.99
C VAL A 77 -27.64 -20.66 18.96
N PHE A 78 -28.83 -20.09 18.74
CA PHE A 78 -29.37 -18.98 19.51
C PHE A 78 -30.56 -19.42 20.37
N LYS A 79 -30.72 -18.80 21.55
CA LYS A 79 -31.93 -18.90 22.35
C LYS A 79 -32.98 -17.88 21.89
N LYS A 80 -34.23 -18.31 21.72
CA LYS A 80 -35.36 -17.41 21.39
C LYS A 80 -35.74 -16.48 22.54
N LYS A 81 -35.46 -16.87 23.79
CA LYS A 81 -35.75 -16.10 24.99
C LYS A 81 -34.59 -16.25 25.96
N LYS A 82 -34.28 -15.17 26.70
CA LYS A 82 -33.31 -15.22 27.79
C LYS A 82 -33.85 -16.14 28.89
N GLY A 83 -33.07 -17.13 29.28
CA GLY A 83 -33.47 -18.11 30.30
C GLY A 83 -32.90 -19.50 30.08
N VAL A 84 -33.27 -20.39 31.00
CA VAL A 84 -32.93 -21.81 30.98
C VAL A 84 -33.74 -22.51 29.90
N ILE A 85 -33.10 -23.34 29.08
CA ILE A 85 -33.79 -24.12 28.05
C ILE A 85 -34.41 -25.36 28.70
N SER A 86 -35.74 -25.49 28.57
CA SER A 86 -36.46 -26.65 29.09
C SER A 86 -36.06 -27.94 28.37
N LYS A 87 -35.86 -29.02 29.12
CA LYS A 87 -35.57 -30.36 28.59
C LYS A 87 -36.68 -30.93 27.70
N THR A 88 -37.92 -30.43 27.81
CA THR A 88 -39.06 -30.94 27.04
C THR A 88 -39.43 -30.12 25.81
N THR A 89 -38.96 -28.87 25.71
CA THR A 89 -39.39 -27.93 24.63
C THR A 89 -38.22 -27.26 23.91
N PHE A 90 -37.00 -27.77 24.06
CA PHE A 90 -35.78 -27.15 23.53
C PHE A 90 -35.81 -26.92 22.02
N ARG A 91 -36.43 -27.82 21.24
CA ARG A 91 -36.49 -27.73 19.76
C ARG A 91 -37.19 -26.45 19.27
N THR A 92 -38.21 -25.97 19.98
CA THR A 92 -38.93 -24.75 19.59
C THR A 92 -38.32 -23.50 20.20
N GLN A 93 -37.42 -23.64 21.18
CA GLN A 93 -36.75 -22.54 21.89
C GLN A 93 -35.41 -22.15 21.27
N LEU A 94 -34.86 -22.97 20.37
CA LEU A 94 -33.59 -22.73 19.68
C LEU A 94 -33.80 -22.17 18.26
N TRP A 95 -32.88 -21.31 17.84
CA TRP A 95 -32.65 -20.90 16.44
C TRP A 95 -31.31 -21.45 15.99
N LEU A 96 -31.29 -22.12 14.85
CA LEU A 96 -30.07 -22.63 14.23
C LEU A 96 -29.74 -21.74 13.03
N GLY A 97 -28.50 -21.25 12.98
CA GLY A 97 -27.97 -20.47 11.87
C GLY A 97 -26.62 -21.03 11.45
N GLU A 98 -26.50 -21.36 10.17
CA GLU A 98 -25.20 -21.61 9.57
C GLU A 98 -24.59 -20.28 9.14
N VAL A 99 -23.35 -20.02 9.57
CA VAL A 99 -22.60 -18.84 9.15
C VAL A 99 -21.43 -19.33 8.34
N ALA A 100 -21.38 -18.97 7.06
CA ALA A 100 -20.29 -19.38 6.21
C ALA A 100 -18.95 -18.83 6.72
N ALA A 101 -17.87 -19.59 6.50
CA ALA A 101 -16.51 -19.26 6.94
C ALA A 101 -15.96 -17.94 6.35
N GLN A 102 -16.66 -17.32 5.40
CA GLN A 102 -16.31 -16.05 4.77
C GLN A 102 -17.38 -14.98 5.07
N PRO A 103 -17.43 -14.42 6.30
CA PRO A 103 -18.49 -13.48 6.70
C PRO A 103 -18.55 -12.24 5.80
N MET A 104 -17.41 -11.80 5.25
CA MET A 104 -17.33 -10.66 4.34
C MET A 104 -18.08 -10.87 3.01
N ASP A 105 -18.14 -12.10 2.51
CA ASP A 105 -18.83 -12.40 1.25
C ASP A 105 -20.34 -12.56 1.46
N HIS A 106 -20.73 -13.10 2.61
CA HIS A 106 -22.12 -13.40 2.96
C HIS A 106 -22.86 -12.21 3.60
N ALA A 107 -22.18 -11.30 4.30
CA ALA A 107 -22.82 -10.16 4.95
C ALA A 107 -23.66 -9.30 3.98
N PRO A 108 -23.15 -8.86 2.81
CA PRO A 108 -23.97 -8.11 1.85
C PRO A 108 -25.19 -8.89 1.34
N VAL A 109 -25.05 -10.20 1.16
CA VAL A 109 -26.13 -11.08 0.69
C VAL A 109 -27.22 -11.19 1.75
N LEU A 110 -26.84 -11.40 3.02
CA LEU A 110 -27.76 -11.46 4.14
C LEU A 110 -28.52 -10.14 4.33
N ILE A 111 -27.82 -9.01 4.28
CA ILE A 111 -28.45 -7.68 4.38
C ILE A 111 -29.44 -7.47 3.23
N SER A 112 -29.04 -7.83 2.01
CA SER A 112 -29.90 -7.77 0.83
C SER A 112 -31.13 -8.66 0.98
N GLN A 113 -30.99 -9.90 1.46
CA GLN A 113 -32.09 -10.83 1.69
C GLN A 113 -33.03 -10.38 2.81
N VAL A 114 -32.51 -9.82 3.91
CA VAL A 114 -33.35 -9.25 4.98
C VAL A 114 -34.20 -8.10 4.43
N ASN A 115 -33.63 -7.27 3.55
CA ASN A 115 -34.37 -6.16 2.98
C ASN A 115 -35.37 -6.59 1.88
N THR A 116 -34.96 -7.48 0.96
CA THR A 116 -35.77 -7.93 -0.19
C THR A 116 -36.76 -9.05 0.15
N THR A 117 -36.33 -10.06 0.89
CA THR A 117 -37.08 -11.32 1.01
C THR A 117 -38.01 -11.35 2.21
N LYS A 118 -37.66 -10.70 3.34
CA LYS A 118 -38.46 -10.83 4.59
C LYS A 118 -38.32 -9.63 5.55
N LYS A 119 -39.39 -8.82 5.61
CA LYS A 119 -39.93 -8.08 6.79
C LYS A 119 -39.86 -6.56 6.81
N VAL A 120 -38.83 -5.89 6.28
CA VAL A 120 -38.70 -4.44 6.55
C VAL A 120 -39.39 -3.58 5.49
N SER A 121 -39.15 -3.82 4.19
CA SER A 121 -39.71 -2.97 3.12
C SER A 121 -41.12 -3.37 2.66
N TYR A 122 -41.67 -4.47 3.18
CA TYR A 122 -42.99 -4.97 2.76
C TYR A 122 -44.12 -4.27 3.52
N PRO A 123 -45.10 -3.63 2.85
CA PRO A 123 -46.11 -2.79 3.50
C PRO A 123 -46.93 -3.48 4.59
N LEU A 124 -47.23 -4.77 4.43
CA LEU A 124 -48.02 -5.53 5.42
C LEU A 124 -47.28 -5.78 6.74
N ASN A 125 -45.94 -5.74 6.74
CA ASN A 125 -45.13 -5.93 7.95
C ASN A 125 -44.84 -4.60 8.68
N GLN A 126 -45.13 -3.46 8.04
CA GLN A 126 -44.98 -2.12 8.61
C GLN A 126 -46.26 -1.60 9.28
N PHE A 127 -47.34 -2.39 9.35
CA PHE A 127 -48.64 -1.93 9.84
C PHE A 127 -48.61 -1.30 11.25
N ALA A 128 -47.70 -1.78 12.11
CA ALA A 128 -47.51 -1.27 13.47
C ALA A 128 -46.51 -0.08 13.55
N TRP A 129 -45.84 0.29 12.46
CA TRP A 129 -44.80 1.30 12.46
C TRP A 129 -45.28 2.59 11.79
N PRO A 130 -44.95 3.77 12.35
CA PRO A 130 -45.09 5.02 11.62
C PRO A 130 -44.27 4.98 10.32
N ARG A 131 -44.82 5.52 9.22
CA ARG A 131 -44.15 5.53 7.91
C ARG A 131 -42.73 6.09 7.95
N VAL A 132 -42.49 7.10 8.78
CA VAL A 132 -41.17 7.73 8.95
C VAL A 132 -40.15 6.73 9.51
N VAL A 133 -40.55 5.89 10.46
CA VAL A 133 -39.68 4.87 11.07
C VAL A 133 -39.36 3.76 10.07
N GLY A 134 -40.36 3.30 9.30
CA GLY A 134 -40.14 2.31 8.25
C GLY A 134 -39.16 2.80 7.18
N GLN A 135 -39.33 4.04 6.71
CA GLN A 135 -38.41 4.67 5.76
C GLN A 135 -37.00 4.84 6.33
N ASP A 136 -36.88 5.24 7.59
CA ASP A 136 -35.60 5.43 8.24
C ASP A 136 -34.82 4.11 8.41
N ILE A 137 -35.51 3.03 8.78
CA ILE A 137 -34.89 1.69 8.86
C ILE A 137 -34.45 1.21 7.48
N CYS A 138 -35.24 1.44 6.43
CA CYS A 138 -34.83 1.10 5.06
C CYS A 138 -33.55 1.86 4.65
N ARG A 139 -33.45 3.16 4.95
CA ARG A 139 -32.23 3.95 4.68
C ARG A 139 -31.02 3.42 5.45
N HIS A 140 -31.18 3.07 6.72
CA HIS A 140 -30.08 2.48 7.51
C HIS A 140 -29.63 1.13 6.97
N LEU A 141 -30.55 0.29 6.48
CA LEU A 141 -30.22 -0.99 5.83
C LEU A 141 -29.51 -0.79 4.49
N GLU A 142 -29.93 0.18 3.68
CA GLU A 142 -29.25 0.56 2.44
C GLU A 142 -27.83 1.07 2.71
N HIS A 143 -27.66 1.91 3.74
CA HIS A 143 -26.35 2.38 4.19
C HIS A 143 -25.47 1.23 4.65
N LEU A 144 -26.00 0.33 5.49
CA LEU A 144 -25.27 -0.83 6.01
C LEU A 144 -24.89 -1.82 4.89
N LEU A 145 -25.74 -2.01 3.89
CA LEU A 145 -25.41 -2.77 2.68
C LEU A 145 -24.26 -2.12 1.90
N SER A 146 -24.33 -0.80 1.73
CA SER A 146 -23.31 -0.02 1.04
C SER A 146 -21.95 -0.13 1.71
N GLU A 147 -21.91 0.00 3.04
CA GLU A 147 -20.71 -0.23 3.85
C GLU A 147 -20.21 -1.68 3.76
N ALA A 148 -21.10 -2.68 3.86
CA ALA A 148 -20.70 -4.08 3.76
C ALA A 148 -20.09 -4.43 2.38
N VAL A 149 -20.68 -3.92 1.29
CA VAL A 149 -20.16 -4.11 -0.08
C VAL A 149 -18.82 -3.42 -0.26
N THR A 150 -18.67 -2.18 0.23
CA THR A 150 -17.41 -1.45 0.10
C THR A 150 -16.29 -2.06 0.95
N LEU A 151 -16.60 -2.52 2.17
CA LEU A 151 -15.66 -3.25 3.03
C LEU A 151 -15.23 -4.58 2.41
N ARG A 152 -16.17 -5.35 1.85
CA ARG A 152 -15.84 -6.57 1.09
C ARG A 152 -14.90 -6.27 -0.07
N GLY A 153 -15.19 -5.22 -0.84
CA GLY A 153 -14.31 -4.78 -1.91
C GLY A 153 -12.91 -4.48 -1.40
N ARG A 154 -12.78 -3.65 -0.35
CA ARG A 154 -11.48 -3.29 0.25
C ARG A 154 -10.69 -4.51 0.72
N ALA A 155 -11.35 -5.47 1.37
CA ALA A 155 -10.74 -6.72 1.81
C ALA A 155 -10.18 -7.55 0.63
N GLN A 156 -10.84 -7.50 -0.53
CA GLN A 156 -10.41 -8.17 -1.76
C GLN A 156 -9.46 -7.33 -2.64
N GLY A 157 -9.10 -6.11 -2.20
CA GLY A 157 -8.29 -5.18 -2.99
C GLY A 157 -9.01 -4.54 -4.19
N ARG A 158 -10.35 -4.62 -4.24
CA ARG A 158 -11.20 -4.12 -5.34
C ARG A 158 -12.12 -3.00 -4.88
N THR A 159 -12.53 -2.13 -5.78
CA THR A 159 -13.56 -1.14 -5.49
C THR A 159 -14.89 -1.67 -6.03
N LEU A 160 -15.83 -1.94 -5.12
CA LEU A 160 -17.18 -2.37 -5.47
C LEU A 160 -18.16 -1.21 -5.34
N LEU A 161 -18.99 -1.00 -6.36
CA LEU A 161 -20.05 0.00 -6.37
C LEU A 161 -21.35 -0.66 -5.87
N PRO A 162 -21.87 -0.25 -4.70
CA PRO A 162 -23.10 -0.80 -4.17
C PRO A 162 -24.29 -0.36 -5.00
N LEU A 163 -25.12 -1.33 -5.42
CA LEU A 163 -26.37 -1.07 -6.14
C LEU A 163 -27.54 -0.93 -5.15
N PRO A 164 -28.51 -0.04 -5.42
CA PRO A 164 -29.71 0.08 -4.59
C PRO A 164 -30.60 -1.14 -4.74
N LEU A 165 -31.33 -1.42 -3.68
CA LEU A 165 -32.38 -2.43 -3.65
C LEU A 165 -33.67 -1.80 -4.20
N TYR A 166 -33.69 -1.62 -5.52
CA TYR A 166 -34.86 -1.14 -6.24
C TYR A 166 -35.96 -2.19 -6.18
N GLU A 167 -37.05 -1.92 -5.49
CA GLU A 167 -38.32 -2.52 -5.92
C GLU A 167 -39.55 -1.65 -5.61
N HIS A 168 -39.70 -1.00 -4.46
CA HIS A 168 -40.98 -0.31 -4.14
C HIS A 168 -40.85 0.97 -3.31
N VAL A 169 -40.38 2.08 -3.90
CA VAL A 169 -40.37 3.39 -3.21
C VAL A 169 -40.99 4.48 -4.08
N HIS A 170 -41.77 5.38 -3.46
CA HIS A 170 -42.32 6.60 -4.07
C HIS A 170 -41.25 7.38 -4.86
N TYR A 171 -41.65 7.97 -6.00
CA TYR A 171 -40.79 8.67 -6.96
C TYR A 171 -39.83 9.70 -6.31
N VAL A 172 -40.29 10.47 -5.32
CA VAL A 172 -39.46 11.51 -4.66
C VAL A 172 -38.36 10.92 -3.79
N ALA A 173 -38.67 9.88 -3.01
CA ALA A 173 -37.67 9.21 -2.17
C ALA A 173 -36.68 8.40 -3.02
N LEU A 174 -37.15 7.85 -4.14
CA LEU A 174 -36.31 7.18 -5.13
C LEU A 174 -35.26 8.13 -5.74
N LEU A 175 -35.66 9.37 -6.07
CA LEU A 175 -34.74 10.37 -6.61
C LEU A 175 -33.63 10.73 -5.61
N TYR A 176 -33.98 10.98 -4.35
CA TYR A 176 -33.00 11.28 -3.31
C TYR A 176 -32.00 10.12 -3.08
N SER A 177 -32.48 8.88 -3.10
CA SER A 177 -31.62 7.69 -3.01
C SER A 177 -30.67 7.57 -4.20
N ILE A 178 -31.14 7.85 -5.42
CA ILE A 178 -30.29 7.85 -6.62
C ILE A 178 -29.22 8.93 -6.54
N GLU A 179 -29.56 10.17 -6.16
CA GLU A 179 -28.58 11.26 -6.03
C GLU A 179 -27.53 10.95 -4.96
N THR A 180 -27.95 10.44 -3.80
CA THR A 180 -27.05 10.04 -2.71
C THR A 180 -26.08 8.95 -3.17
N MET A 181 -26.58 7.95 -3.89
CA MET A 181 -25.76 6.89 -4.47
C MET A 181 -24.76 7.44 -5.49
N VAL A 182 -25.19 8.31 -6.40
CA VAL A 182 -24.32 8.90 -7.42
C VAL A 182 -23.21 9.72 -6.78
N ILE A 183 -23.52 10.49 -5.73
CA ILE A 183 -22.51 11.19 -4.93
C ILE A 183 -21.51 10.19 -4.33
N GLN A 184 -21.99 9.08 -3.77
CA GLN A 184 -21.12 8.07 -3.18
C GLN A 184 -20.23 7.40 -4.23
N TRP A 185 -20.78 7.03 -5.39
CA TRP A 185 -20.03 6.44 -6.49
C TRP A 185 -18.98 7.40 -7.06
N CYS A 186 -19.33 8.68 -7.24
CA CYS A 186 -18.38 9.73 -7.62
C CYS A 186 -17.24 9.84 -6.60
N ARG A 187 -17.54 9.82 -5.30
CA ARG A 187 -16.51 9.85 -4.25
C ARG A 187 -15.63 8.60 -4.28
N LEU A 188 -16.21 7.41 -4.42
CA LEU A 188 -15.47 6.16 -4.48
C LEU A 188 -14.56 6.10 -5.72
N MET A 189 -15.08 6.37 -6.91
CA MET A 189 -14.29 6.41 -8.15
C MET A 189 -13.23 7.51 -8.08
N GLY A 190 -13.57 8.70 -7.59
CA GLY A 190 -12.62 9.80 -7.42
C GLY A 190 -11.48 9.43 -6.49
N SER A 191 -11.78 8.75 -5.37
CA SER A 191 -10.77 8.27 -4.44
C SER A 191 -9.85 7.23 -5.07
N VAL A 192 -10.34 6.41 -6.01
CA VAL A 192 -9.53 5.44 -6.75
C VAL A 192 -8.62 6.16 -7.74
N LEU A 193 -9.13 7.11 -8.53
CA LEU A 193 -8.35 7.89 -9.51
C LEU A 193 -7.28 8.80 -8.85
N GLN A 194 -7.46 9.15 -7.58
CA GLN A 194 -6.49 9.90 -6.80
C GLN A 194 -5.40 9.03 -6.15
N ARG A 195 -5.53 7.69 -6.17
CA ARG A 195 -4.50 6.82 -5.58
C ARG A 195 -3.18 6.96 -6.33
N ASP A 196 -2.12 6.87 -5.55
CA ASP A 196 -0.73 6.87 -5.98
C ASP A 196 0.08 5.84 -5.19
N SER A 197 1.27 5.55 -5.73
CA SER A 197 2.29 4.66 -5.21
C SER A 197 3.15 5.28 -4.09
N SER A 198 3.07 6.62 -3.92
CA SER A 198 3.86 7.42 -2.97
C SER A 198 3.73 6.98 -1.51
N LYS A 199 2.68 6.22 -1.17
CA LYS A 199 2.42 5.73 0.20
C LYS A 199 3.59 5.01 0.85
N LEU A 200 4.31 4.18 0.10
CA LEU A 200 5.47 3.45 0.62
C LEU A 200 6.64 4.40 0.91
N LEU A 201 6.87 5.37 0.02
CA LEU A 201 7.85 6.44 0.26
C LEU A 201 7.49 7.28 1.50
N HIS A 202 6.21 7.59 1.69
CA HIS A 202 5.74 8.32 2.87
C HIS A 202 5.87 7.54 4.18
N GLN A 203 5.89 6.21 4.11
CA GLN A 203 6.12 5.33 5.27
C GLN A 203 7.60 5.21 5.63
N GLY A 204 8.50 5.84 4.86
CA GLY A 204 9.94 5.80 5.06
C GLY A 204 10.64 4.65 4.34
N ASP A 205 9.91 3.86 3.55
CA ASP A 205 10.51 2.80 2.75
C ASP A 205 11.26 3.37 1.53
N HIS A 206 12.13 2.54 0.96
CA HIS A 206 12.93 2.88 -0.22
C HIS A 206 12.62 1.93 -1.40
N PRO A 207 11.38 1.93 -1.93
CA PRO A 207 11.02 1.10 -3.06
C PRO A 207 11.80 1.49 -4.31
N GLY A 208 12.07 0.48 -5.14
CA GLY A 208 12.59 0.64 -6.50
C GLY A 208 11.46 0.79 -7.54
N PRO A 209 11.81 1.15 -8.80
CA PRO A 209 10.85 1.57 -9.84
C PRO A 209 9.90 0.46 -10.32
N THR A 210 10.21 -0.81 -10.02
CA THR A 210 9.31 -1.94 -10.29
C THR A 210 8.04 -1.87 -9.44
N VAL A 211 8.08 -1.23 -8.28
CA VAL A 211 6.92 -1.05 -7.40
C VAL A 211 5.84 -0.17 -8.06
N GLU A 212 6.24 0.91 -8.75
CA GLU A 212 5.33 1.72 -9.58
C GLU A 212 4.58 0.86 -10.60
N LEU A 213 5.30 0.00 -11.33
CA LEU A 213 4.70 -0.85 -12.37
C LEU A 213 3.70 -1.87 -11.79
N ILE A 214 4.04 -2.47 -10.64
CA ILE A 214 3.15 -3.40 -9.94
C ILE A 214 1.91 -2.66 -9.43
N PHE A 215 2.08 -1.47 -8.87
CA PHE A 215 0.98 -0.62 -8.42
C PHE A 215 0.01 -0.31 -9.56
N TRP A 216 0.52 0.16 -10.70
CA TRP A 216 -0.32 0.49 -11.85
C TRP A 216 -0.97 -0.73 -12.51
N THR A 217 -0.31 -1.89 -12.47
CA THR A 217 -0.93 -3.14 -12.90
C THR A 217 -2.15 -3.49 -12.03
N LYS A 218 -2.02 -3.41 -10.70
CA LYS A 218 -3.13 -3.64 -9.76
C LYS A 218 -4.23 -2.57 -9.90
N GLN A 219 -3.83 -1.32 -10.08
CA GLN A 219 -4.76 -0.20 -10.26
C GLN A 219 -5.55 -0.35 -11.56
N LYS A 220 -4.90 -0.80 -12.65
CA LYS A 220 -5.58 -1.13 -13.91
C LYS A 220 -6.60 -2.24 -13.72
N GLU A 221 -6.24 -3.34 -13.06
CA GLU A 221 -7.19 -4.43 -12.76
C GLU A 221 -8.40 -3.93 -11.97
N ASN A 222 -8.17 -3.04 -11.00
CA ASN A 222 -9.24 -2.44 -10.22
C ASN A 222 -10.13 -1.53 -11.08
N LEU A 223 -9.55 -0.66 -11.91
CA LEU A 223 -10.30 0.23 -12.81
C LEU A 223 -11.11 -0.57 -13.86
N LEU A 224 -10.55 -1.63 -14.44
CA LEU A 224 -11.28 -2.56 -15.32
C LEU A 224 -12.42 -3.26 -14.56
N GLY A 225 -12.21 -3.60 -13.29
CA GLY A 225 -13.26 -4.11 -12.41
C GLY A 225 -14.39 -3.12 -12.17
N ILE A 226 -14.09 -1.83 -12.03
CA ILE A 226 -15.10 -0.76 -11.92
C ILE A 226 -15.80 -0.57 -13.25
N GLN A 227 -15.08 -0.54 -14.37
CA GLN A 227 -15.66 -0.43 -15.71
C GLN A 227 -16.69 -1.54 -15.99
N LYS A 228 -16.37 -2.79 -15.64
CA LYS A 228 -17.32 -3.92 -15.74
C LYS A 228 -18.57 -3.73 -14.88
N GLN A 229 -18.43 -3.10 -13.71
CA GLN A 229 -19.59 -2.78 -12.85
C GLN A 229 -20.44 -1.64 -13.45
N LEU A 230 -19.81 -0.67 -14.11
CA LEU A 230 -20.49 0.43 -14.79
C LEU A 230 -21.24 -0.02 -16.05
N GLN A 231 -20.84 -1.11 -16.70
CA GLN A 231 -21.55 -1.74 -17.82
C GLN A 231 -22.86 -2.45 -17.40
N ASN A 232 -23.23 -2.41 -16.12
CA ASN A 232 -24.48 -3.00 -15.67
C ASN A 232 -25.67 -2.16 -16.18
N PRO A 233 -26.71 -2.77 -16.78
CA PRO A 233 -27.87 -2.03 -17.31
C PRO A 233 -28.58 -1.17 -16.27
N LYS A 234 -28.46 -1.48 -14.97
CA LYS A 234 -28.99 -0.64 -13.90
C LYS A 234 -28.28 0.72 -13.79
N VAL A 235 -27.00 0.79 -14.14
CA VAL A 235 -26.22 2.05 -14.16
C VAL A 235 -26.67 2.93 -15.32
N ASP A 236 -26.96 2.33 -16.48
CA ASP A 236 -27.52 3.06 -17.63
C ASP A 236 -28.90 3.63 -17.32
N GLN A 237 -29.75 2.87 -16.62
CA GLN A 237 -31.05 3.37 -16.14
C GLN A 237 -30.88 4.58 -15.19
N VAL A 238 -29.88 4.55 -14.31
CA VAL A 238 -29.58 5.67 -13.42
C VAL A 238 -29.13 6.91 -14.21
N LEU A 239 -28.26 6.74 -15.21
CA LEU A 239 -27.84 7.82 -16.10
C LEU A 239 -29.03 8.42 -16.85
N GLU A 240 -29.92 7.58 -17.38
CA GLU A 240 -31.13 8.03 -18.09
C GLU A 240 -32.08 8.80 -17.17
N ILE A 241 -32.29 8.32 -15.94
CA ILE A 241 -33.11 9.01 -14.93
C ILE A 241 -32.51 10.39 -14.62
N LEU A 242 -31.21 10.47 -14.33
CA LEU A 242 -30.50 11.73 -14.05
C LEU A 242 -30.58 12.73 -15.21
N GLN A 243 -30.50 12.23 -16.45
CA GLN A 243 -30.61 13.05 -17.65
C GLN A 243 -32.03 13.59 -17.83
N ARG A 244 -33.05 12.76 -17.65
CA ARG A 244 -34.47 13.15 -17.76
C ARG A 244 -34.86 14.23 -16.74
N ILE A 245 -34.36 14.12 -15.51
CA ILE A 245 -34.59 15.11 -14.45
C ILE A 245 -33.64 16.33 -14.52
N LYS A 246 -32.70 16.36 -15.48
CA LYS A 246 -31.66 17.40 -15.61
C LYS A 246 -30.91 17.65 -14.29
N SER A 247 -30.55 16.58 -13.58
CA SER A 247 -29.84 16.69 -12.31
C SER A 247 -28.45 17.32 -12.51
N SER A 248 -28.04 18.16 -11.58
CA SER A 248 -26.70 18.77 -11.56
C SER A 248 -25.58 17.73 -11.44
N TYR A 249 -25.87 16.55 -10.90
CA TYR A 249 -24.91 15.46 -10.72
C TYR A 249 -24.61 14.69 -12.02
N TYR A 250 -25.43 14.82 -13.07
CA TYR A 250 -25.25 14.10 -14.33
C TYR A 250 -23.88 14.38 -14.97
N ALA A 251 -23.50 15.66 -15.09
CA ALA A 251 -22.25 16.05 -15.73
C ALA A 251 -21.01 15.50 -15.00
N SER A 252 -20.99 15.62 -13.66
CA SER A 252 -19.90 15.09 -12.84
C SER A 252 -19.82 13.57 -12.87
N PHE A 253 -20.97 12.88 -12.88
CA PHE A 253 -21.01 11.42 -12.95
C PHE A 253 -20.57 10.90 -14.32
N TYR A 254 -20.99 11.55 -15.40
CA TYR A 254 -20.55 11.20 -16.75
C TYR A 254 -19.04 11.44 -16.92
N ASP A 255 -18.53 12.58 -16.47
CA ASP A 255 -17.10 12.91 -16.52
C ASP A 255 -16.23 11.88 -15.78
N ILE A 256 -16.64 11.45 -14.58
CA ILE A 256 -15.85 10.48 -13.81
C ILE A 256 -15.86 9.08 -14.44
N ILE A 257 -16.97 8.66 -15.06
CA ILE A 257 -17.05 7.41 -15.82
C ILE A 257 -16.07 7.45 -17.00
N GLN A 258 -16.04 8.56 -17.74
CA GLN A 258 -15.11 8.74 -18.86
C GLN A 258 -13.65 8.68 -18.38
N LYS A 259 -13.33 9.32 -17.25
CA LYS A 259 -11.99 9.26 -16.65
C LYS A 259 -11.59 7.84 -16.27
N VAL A 260 -12.47 7.08 -15.62
CA VAL A 260 -12.21 5.67 -15.25
C VAL A 260 -11.95 4.81 -16.48
N ASN A 261 -12.71 5.01 -17.57
CA ASN A 261 -12.54 4.23 -18.80
C ASN A 261 -11.19 4.48 -19.48
N HIS A 262 -10.76 5.73 -19.56
CA HIS A 262 -9.56 6.10 -20.32
C HIS A 262 -8.26 6.05 -19.49
N GLU A 263 -8.31 6.31 -18.18
CA GLU A 263 -7.10 6.38 -17.33
C GLU A 263 -6.33 5.05 -17.28
N ALA A 264 -7.06 3.93 -17.19
CA ALA A 264 -6.44 2.61 -17.08
C ALA A 264 -5.67 2.19 -18.35
N GLU A 265 -6.22 2.52 -19.51
CA GLU A 265 -5.63 2.20 -20.82
C GLU A 265 -4.46 3.12 -21.13
N ASP A 266 -4.62 4.43 -20.90
CA ASP A 266 -3.58 5.43 -21.12
C ASP A 266 -2.34 5.14 -20.27
N ILE A 267 -2.50 4.89 -18.96
CA ILE A 267 -1.38 4.68 -18.07
C ILE A 267 -0.65 3.36 -18.37
N ASP A 268 -1.38 2.27 -18.63
CA ASP A 268 -0.75 0.99 -18.98
C ASP A 268 0.03 1.05 -20.29
N LEU A 269 -0.51 1.74 -21.31
CA LEU A 269 0.15 1.91 -22.60
C LEU A 269 1.50 2.61 -22.43
N HIS A 270 1.52 3.71 -21.69
CA HIS A 270 2.72 4.53 -21.53
C HIS A 270 3.73 3.90 -20.56
N LEU A 271 3.30 3.39 -19.40
CA LEU A 271 4.22 2.79 -18.42
C LEU A 271 4.82 1.45 -18.88
N ARG A 272 4.17 0.74 -19.80
CA ARG A 272 4.75 -0.49 -20.39
C ARG A 272 6.08 -0.23 -21.10
N THR A 273 6.29 0.98 -21.62
CA THR A 273 7.56 1.36 -22.27
C THR A 273 8.74 1.39 -21.29
N LEU A 274 8.49 1.66 -20.00
CA LEU A 274 9.52 1.70 -18.96
C LEU A 274 10.00 0.32 -18.51
N ARG A 275 9.24 -0.75 -18.78
CA ARG A 275 9.58 -2.11 -18.31
C ARG A 275 10.98 -2.54 -18.74
N ARG A 276 11.35 -2.27 -19.99
CA ARG A 276 12.68 -2.62 -20.52
C ARG A 276 13.78 -1.78 -19.87
N SER A 277 13.52 -0.49 -19.67
CA SER A 277 14.48 0.41 -19.01
C SER A 277 14.70 0.03 -17.56
N ILE A 278 13.63 -0.28 -16.81
CA ILE A 278 13.71 -0.72 -15.41
C ILE A 278 14.49 -2.03 -15.30
N ALA A 279 14.15 -3.04 -16.11
CA ALA A 279 14.89 -4.29 -16.15
C ALA A 279 16.39 -4.08 -16.47
N ALA A 280 16.70 -3.20 -17.43
CA ALA A 280 18.09 -2.88 -17.76
C ALA A 280 18.86 -2.23 -16.59
N PHE A 281 18.21 -1.38 -15.79
CA PHE A 281 18.82 -0.78 -14.58
C PHE A 281 18.96 -1.78 -13.43
N GLU A 282 18.02 -2.72 -13.31
CA GLU A 282 18.06 -3.77 -12.27
C GLU A 282 19.07 -4.88 -12.59
N GLU A 283 19.24 -5.28 -13.85
CA GLU A 283 20.12 -6.39 -14.24
C GLU A 283 21.59 -5.97 -14.41
N ARG A 284 21.84 -4.75 -14.89
CA ARG A 284 23.22 -4.31 -15.19
C ARG A 284 24.03 -3.96 -13.94
N SER A 285 25.34 -3.98 -14.13
CA SER A 285 26.31 -3.50 -13.15
C SER A 285 26.22 -1.98 -13.00
N PHE A 286 26.58 -1.45 -11.84
CA PHE A 286 26.50 -0.02 -11.54
C PHE A 286 27.37 0.83 -12.49
N THR A 287 28.51 0.31 -12.94
CA THR A 287 29.44 1.01 -13.85
C THR A 287 28.86 1.24 -15.25
N ASP A 288 27.90 0.40 -15.66
CA ASP A 288 27.30 0.41 -17.00
C ASP A 288 25.98 1.20 -17.08
N LEU A 289 25.55 1.82 -15.97
CA LEU A 289 24.27 2.55 -15.90
C LEU A 289 24.35 3.93 -16.54
N GLU A 290 25.50 4.60 -16.47
CA GLU A 290 25.71 5.96 -16.99
C GLU A 290 25.21 6.16 -18.45
N PRO A 291 25.55 5.30 -19.44
CA PRO A 291 25.09 5.46 -20.81
C PRO A 291 23.57 5.25 -20.99
N LEU A 292 22.88 4.60 -20.05
CA LEU A 292 21.44 4.35 -20.13
C LEU A 292 20.60 5.52 -19.62
N ILE A 293 21.18 6.38 -18.79
CA ILE A 293 20.49 7.50 -18.15
C ILE A 293 19.81 8.44 -19.17
N PRO A 294 20.47 8.90 -20.25
CA PRO A 294 19.83 9.80 -21.21
C PRO A 294 18.61 9.17 -21.91
N ALA A 295 18.68 7.87 -22.23
CA ALA A 295 17.58 7.15 -22.86
C ALA A 295 16.37 6.97 -21.91
N LEU A 296 16.65 6.75 -20.62
CA LEU A 296 15.61 6.74 -19.59
C LEU A 296 14.88 8.08 -19.52
N PHE A 297 15.60 9.20 -19.40
CA PHE A 297 14.97 10.52 -19.30
C PHE A 297 14.22 10.92 -20.58
N HIS A 298 14.70 10.50 -21.75
CA HIS A 298 13.96 10.69 -22.99
C HIS A 298 12.61 9.95 -22.96
N THR A 299 12.61 8.70 -22.48
CA THR A 299 11.39 7.89 -22.34
C THR A 299 10.43 8.53 -21.32
N LEU A 300 10.94 9.02 -20.19
CA LEU A 300 10.14 9.73 -19.18
C LEU A 300 9.54 11.02 -19.72
N ALA A 301 10.29 11.79 -20.53
CA ALA A 301 9.79 12.99 -21.18
C ALA A 301 8.67 12.67 -22.19
N LEU A 302 8.80 11.58 -22.97
CA LEU A 302 7.75 11.13 -23.87
C LEU A 302 6.49 10.67 -23.11
N ILE A 303 6.64 9.92 -22.02
CA ILE A 303 5.50 9.53 -21.18
C ILE A 303 4.80 10.77 -20.62
N TRP A 304 5.58 11.76 -20.18
CA TRP A 304 5.04 13.01 -19.63
C TRP A 304 4.25 13.83 -20.65
N THR A 305 4.68 13.87 -21.92
CA THR A 305 3.99 14.64 -22.96
C THR A 305 2.84 13.89 -23.62
N HIS A 306 2.91 12.57 -23.73
CA HIS A 306 1.88 11.76 -24.40
C HIS A 306 0.81 11.21 -23.47
N SER A 307 1.09 10.98 -22.18
CA SER A 307 0.08 10.48 -21.25
C SER A 307 -0.78 11.62 -20.69
N HIS A 308 -2.08 11.51 -20.90
CA HIS A 308 -3.05 12.48 -20.37
C HIS A 308 -3.29 12.33 -18.87
N PHE A 309 -3.16 11.11 -18.34
CA PHE A 309 -3.47 10.81 -16.95
C PHE A 309 -2.23 10.71 -16.06
N TYR A 310 -1.09 10.27 -16.60
CA TYR A 310 0.16 10.14 -15.83
C TYR A 310 0.91 11.47 -15.65
N CYS A 311 0.64 12.50 -16.47
CA CYS A 311 1.30 13.82 -16.44
C CYS A 311 0.94 14.69 -15.21
N ARG A 312 1.11 14.14 -14.00
CA ARG A 312 0.91 14.80 -12.71
C ARG A 312 2.24 14.88 -11.94
N PRO A 313 2.62 16.05 -11.39
CA PRO A 313 3.90 16.20 -10.67
C PRO A 313 4.15 15.15 -9.57
N PRO A 314 3.17 14.77 -8.74
CA PRO A 314 3.41 13.75 -7.69
C PRO A 314 3.81 12.37 -8.24
N ARG A 315 3.26 11.96 -9.39
CA ARG A 315 3.52 10.65 -10.01
C ARG A 315 4.94 10.59 -10.58
N ILE A 316 5.36 11.64 -11.29
CA ILE A 316 6.73 11.69 -11.84
C ILE A 316 7.78 11.85 -10.73
N VAL A 317 7.49 12.62 -9.67
CA VAL A 317 8.38 12.74 -8.50
C VAL A 317 8.56 11.39 -7.82
N THR A 318 7.47 10.63 -7.62
CA THR A 318 7.52 9.28 -7.05
C THR A 318 8.41 8.36 -7.87
N LEU A 319 8.15 8.25 -9.17
CA LEU A 319 8.95 7.40 -10.07
C LEU A 319 10.43 7.80 -10.11
N LEU A 320 10.73 9.10 -10.19
CA LEU A 320 12.12 9.58 -10.17
C LEU A 320 12.81 9.26 -8.84
N THR A 321 12.09 9.36 -7.73
CA THR A 321 12.61 9.02 -6.39
C THR A 321 12.89 7.52 -6.28
N GLU A 322 12.03 6.67 -6.84
CA GLU A 322 12.26 5.23 -6.89
C GLU A 322 13.49 4.86 -7.74
N PHE A 323 13.72 5.54 -8.86
CA PHE A 323 14.98 5.41 -9.61
C PHE A 323 16.19 5.88 -8.79
N CYS A 324 16.06 6.95 -8.00
CA CYS A 324 17.12 7.39 -7.10
C CYS A 324 17.43 6.33 -6.05
N ASN A 325 16.41 5.71 -5.45
CA ASN A 325 16.58 4.62 -4.49
C ASN A 325 17.32 3.43 -5.11
N LEU A 326 16.90 2.99 -6.31
CA LEU A 326 17.58 1.91 -7.02
C LEU A 326 19.06 2.23 -7.29
N LEU A 327 19.37 3.46 -7.69
CA LEU A 327 20.76 3.90 -7.92
C LEU A 327 21.57 3.89 -6.62
N ILE A 328 20.98 4.30 -5.50
CA ILE A 328 21.61 4.27 -4.18
C ILE A 328 21.91 2.84 -3.75
N ASP A 329 20.96 1.92 -3.91
CA ASP A 329 21.13 0.53 -3.55
C ASP A 329 22.24 -0.12 -4.39
N LYS A 330 22.25 0.15 -5.70
CA LYS A 330 23.31 -0.29 -6.62
C LYS A 330 24.68 0.30 -6.28
N ALA A 331 24.74 1.59 -5.92
CA ALA A 331 25.97 2.23 -5.50
C ALA A 331 26.50 1.64 -4.18
N SER A 332 25.62 1.33 -3.24
CA SER A 332 25.98 0.72 -1.96
C SER A 332 26.60 -0.66 -2.15
N VAL A 333 26.05 -1.48 -3.05
CA VAL A 333 26.61 -2.79 -3.43
C VAL A 333 27.97 -2.64 -4.14
N TYR A 334 28.13 -1.62 -4.97
CA TYR A 334 29.39 -1.38 -5.70
C TYR A 334 30.52 -0.83 -4.80
N LEU A 335 30.19 0.09 -3.90
CA LEU A 335 31.16 0.75 -3.03
C LEU A 335 31.60 -0.13 -1.86
N ILE A 336 30.73 -1.04 -1.39
CA ILE A 336 30.96 -1.91 -0.23
C ILE A 336 31.47 -1.09 0.96
N PRO A 337 30.60 -0.32 1.64
CA PRO A 337 31.00 0.71 2.60
C PRO A 337 31.93 0.22 3.72
N GLU A 338 31.75 -1.03 4.17
CA GLU A 338 32.55 -1.67 5.23
C GLU A 338 33.99 -2.01 4.81
N GLU A 339 34.21 -2.20 3.51
CA GLU A 339 35.51 -2.55 2.93
C GLU A 339 36.19 -1.35 2.29
N LEU A 340 35.45 -0.27 2.01
CA LEU A 340 35.95 0.91 1.29
C LEU A 340 37.24 1.49 1.90
N PHE A 341 37.37 1.52 3.23
CA PHE A 341 38.56 2.02 3.94
C PHE A 341 39.68 0.99 4.11
N LYS A 342 39.43 -0.27 3.73
CA LYS A 342 40.41 -1.38 3.78
C LYS A 342 40.98 -1.71 2.42
N MET A 343 40.31 -1.30 1.35
CA MET A 343 40.73 -1.44 -0.04
C MET A 343 42.02 -0.68 -0.33
N GLU A 344 42.65 -1.02 -1.46
CA GLU A 344 43.77 -0.24 -1.99
C GLU A 344 43.31 1.18 -2.34
N LEU A 345 44.18 2.17 -2.08
CA LEU A 345 43.85 3.60 -2.19
C LEU A 345 43.30 3.97 -3.56
N GLU A 346 43.96 3.53 -4.63
CA GLU A 346 43.55 3.85 -6.00
C GLU A 346 42.23 3.19 -6.36
N GLU A 347 41.99 1.94 -5.91
CA GLU A 347 40.72 1.25 -6.13
C GLU A 347 39.57 1.95 -5.41
N GLY A 348 39.75 2.30 -4.13
CA GLY A 348 38.73 3.04 -3.35
C GLY A 348 38.41 4.40 -3.97
N MET A 349 39.42 5.12 -4.44
CA MET A 349 39.27 6.41 -5.13
C MET A 349 38.49 6.28 -6.43
N ASP A 350 38.83 5.32 -7.27
CA ASP A 350 38.15 5.10 -8.56
C ASP A 350 36.68 4.72 -8.36
N ARG A 351 36.37 3.87 -7.38
CA ARG A 351 34.99 3.51 -7.05
C ARG A 351 34.18 4.72 -6.57
N VAL A 352 34.73 5.52 -5.66
CA VAL A 352 34.06 6.74 -5.15
C VAL A 352 33.81 7.75 -6.27
N ARG A 353 34.81 8.03 -7.11
CA ARG A 353 34.68 8.93 -8.26
C ARG A 353 33.65 8.44 -9.26
N LYS A 354 33.64 7.15 -9.56
CA LYS A 354 32.64 6.56 -10.46
C LYS A 354 31.22 6.68 -9.90
N ALA A 355 31.03 6.48 -8.59
CA ALA A 355 29.72 6.68 -7.96
C ALA A 355 29.25 8.14 -8.02
N ILE A 356 30.12 9.10 -7.72
CA ILE A 356 29.82 10.53 -7.86
C ILE A 356 29.48 10.86 -9.32
N GLN A 357 30.21 10.32 -10.29
CA GLN A 357 29.98 10.53 -11.72
C GLN A 357 28.59 10.03 -12.15
N VAL A 358 28.20 8.82 -11.76
CA VAL A 358 26.88 8.25 -12.12
C VAL A 358 25.74 9.08 -11.53
N PHE A 359 25.83 9.46 -10.24
CA PHE A 359 24.82 10.33 -9.62
C PHE A 359 24.75 11.71 -10.28
N TRP A 360 25.90 12.29 -10.62
CA TRP A 360 25.95 13.57 -11.33
C TRP A 360 25.37 13.47 -12.75
N ALA A 361 25.66 12.40 -13.48
CA ALA A 361 25.08 12.13 -14.79
C ALA A 361 23.55 12.04 -14.73
N PHE A 362 23.00 11.40 -13.69
CA PHE A 362 21.57 11.32 -13.44
C PHE A 362 20.95 12.71 -13.20
N LYS A 363 21.51 13.50 -12.26
CA LYS A 363 21.05 14.87 -11.98
C LYS A 363 21.16 15.80 -13.19
N ARG A 364 22.27 15.71 -13.93
CA ARG A 364 22.49 16.49 -15.15
C ARG A 364 21.46 16.15 -16.22
N SER A 365 21.19 14.87 -16.44
CA SER A 365 20.22 14.44 -17.43
C SER A 365 18.80 14.88 -17.06
N PHE A 366 18.43 14.83 -15.78
CA PHE A 366 17.18 15.42 -15.28
C PHE A 366 17.06 16.90 -15.64
N GLN A 367 18.08 17.71 -15.32
CA GLN A 367 18.05 19.15 -15.60
C GLN A 367 17.95 19.44 -17.10
N GLN A 368 18.73 18.73 -17.91
CA GLN A 368 18.68 18.88 -19.38
C GLN A 368 17.30 18.56 -19.95
N HIS A 369 16.59 17.56 -19.42
CA HIS A 369 15.25 17.22 -19.89
C HIS A 369 14.20 18.18 -19.34
N ARG A 370 14.35 18.63 -18.10
CA ARG A 370 13.53 19.70 -17.52
C ARG A 370 13.57 20.98 -18.37
N ASP A 371 14.75 21.40 -18.81
CA ASP A 371 14.92 22.60 -19.64
C ASP A 371 14.35 22.41 -21.06
N LYS A 372 14.31 21.16 -21.55
CA LYS A 372 13.69 20.79 -22.84
C LYS A 372 12.16 20.66 -22.75
N LEU A 373 11.57 20.50 -21.57
CA LEU A 373 10.13 20.42 -21.35
C LEU A 373 9.51 21.82 -21.29
N THR A 374 9.72 22.58 -22.35
CA THR A 374 9.19 23.92 -22.54
C THR A 374 8.25 23.96 -23.74
N PRO A 375 7.34 24.94 -23.84
CA PRO A 375 6.43 25.08 -24.98
C PRO A 375 7.16 25.21 -26.34
N THR A 376 8.41 25.65 -26.34
CA THR A 376 9.26 25.76 -27.53
C THR A 376 10.25 24.60 -27.69
N GLY A 377 10.18 23.61 -26.80
CA GLY A 377 11.10 22.49 -26.74
C GLY A 377 10.82 21.37 -27.75
N PRO A 378 11.74 20.39 -27.86
CA PRO A 378 11.64 19.29 -28.82
C PRO A 378 10.49 18.32 -28.55
N TYR A 379 9.85 18.41 -27.39
CA TYR A 379 8.73 17.56 -26.99
C TYR A 379 7.36 18.24 -27.23
N ASN A 380 7.34 19.41 -27.87
CA ASN A 380 6.10 20.11 -28.19
C ASN A 380 5.30 19.36 -29.28
N GLN A 381 3.98 19.30 -29.09
CA GLN A 381 3.06 18.69 -30.05
C GLN A 381 2.06 19.72 -30.56
N PRO A 382 1.71 19.70 -31.87
CA PRO A 382 0.71 20.61 -32.41
C PRO A 382 -0.63 20.46 -31.67
N GLY A 383 -1.06 21.51 -30.99
CA GLY A 383 -2.35 21.54 -30.28
C GLY A 383 -2.34 21.10 -28.81
N LEU A 384 -1.20 20.66 -28.27
CA LEU A 384 -1.06 20.30 -26.84
C LEU A 384 0.03 21.12 -26.16
N MET A 385 -0.35 21.83 -25.09
CA MET A 385 0.60 22.61 -24.30
C MET A 385 1.43 21.67 -23.41
N VAL A 386 2.75 21.65 -23.61
CA VAL A 386 3.68 20.90 -22.75
C VAL A 386 3.72 21.54 -21.37
N LYS A 387 3.37 20.77 -20.34
CA LYS A 387 3.52 21.20 -18.95
C LYS A 387 4.97 21.04 -18.52
N PRO A 388 5.64 22.09 -17.99
CA PRO A 388 6.99 21.94 -17.47
C PRO A 388 7.00 21.11 -16.18
N TRP A 389 8.17 20.58 -15.84
CA TRP A 389 8.41 20.05 -14.49
C TRP A 389 8.64 21.21 -13.51
N ASP A 390 7.58 21.61 -12.82
CA ASP A 390 7.50 22.78 -11.95
C ASP A 390 7.77 22.50 -10.47
N PHE A 391 8.17 21.27 -10.13
CA PHE A 391 8.46 20.88 -8.75
C PHE A 391 9.91 21.16 -8.31
N PRO A 392 10.17 21.35 -6.99
CA PRO A 392 11.53 21.45 -6.46
C PRO A 392 12.32 20.15 -6.68
N SER A 393 13.58 20.28 -7.12
CA SER A 393 14.49 19.15 -7.32
C SER A 393 14.80 18.40 -6.03
N GLU A 394 14.72 19.08 -4.89
CA GLU A 394 14.94 18.49 -3.55
C GLU A 394 13.98 17.34 -3.24
N LEU A 395 12.74 17.39 -3.76
CA LEU A 395 11.76 16.32 -3.55
C LEU A 395 12.21 14.97 -4.14
N VAL A 396 13.08 15.00 -5.16
CA VAL A 396 13.59 13.81 -5.83
C VAL A 396 14.99 13.47 -5.32
N PHE A 397 15.86 14.47 -5.19
CA PHE A 397 17.31 14.25 -5.04
C PHE A 397 17.83 14.34 -3.61
N HIS A 398 17.02 14.70 -2.60
CA HIS A 398 17.49 14.89 -1.23
C HIS A 398 18.42 13.76 -0.74
N ARG A 399 18.02 12.50 -0.93
CA ARG A 399 18.79 11.33 -0.48
C ARG A 399 20.09 11.14 -1.28
N ILE A 400 20.05 11.32 -2.60
CA ILE A 400 21.26 11.31 -3.45
C ILE A 400 22.21 12.42 -3.02
N ASP A 401 21.70 13.62 -2.72
CA ASP A 401 22.52 14.77 -2.35
C ASP A 401 23.26 14.53 -1.02
N CYS A 402 22.57 13.98 -0.02
CA CYS A 402 23.21 13.56 1.23
C CYS A 402 24.33 12.52 1.00
N ILE A 403 24.09 11.52 0.15
CA ILE A 403 25.09 10.48 -0.15
C ILE A 403 26.26 11.06 -0.97
N MET A 404 26.00 11.92 -1.94
CA MET A 404 27.03 12.60 -2.73
C MET A 404 27.93 13.47 -1.83
N GLU A 405 27.38 14.16 -0.83
CA GLU A 405 28.16 14.90 0.16
C GLU A 405 29.07 13.98 0.96
N ARG A 406 28.58 12.81 1.40
CA ARG A 406 29.38 11.76 2.05
C ARG A 406 30.51 11.26 1.15
N LEU A 407 30.20 10.92 -0.10
CA LEU A 407 31.20 10.46 -1.06
C LEU A 407 32.28 11.50 -1.33
N ARG A 408 31.93 12.79 -1.42
CA ARG A 408 32.92 13.87 -1.55
C ARG A 408 33.82 14.02 -0.33
N MET A 409 33.28 13.86 0.87
CA MET A 409 34.08 13.84 2.10
C MET A 409 35.06 12.66 2.11
N ILE A 410 34.63 11.49 1.65
CA ILE A 410 35.48 10.29 1.53
C ILE A 410 36.56 10.52 0.46
N GLU A 411 36.21 11.05 -0.71
CA GLU A 411 37.17 11.39 -1.77
C GLU A 411 38.26 12.32 -1.27
N VAL A 412 37.88 13.40 -0.57
CA VAL A 412 38.84 14.32 0.06
C VAL A 412 39.75 13.55 1.00
N SER A 413 39.21 12.69 1.85
CA SER A 413 40.00 11.98 2.87
C SER A 413 40.96 10.98 2.25
N LEU A 414 40.56 10.31 1.19
CA LEU A 414 41.44 9.44 0.41
C LEU A 414 42.54 10.26 -0.31
N ASP A 415 42.24 11.46 -0.84
CA ASP A 415 43.27 12.36 -1.37
C ASP A 415 44.31 12.75 -0.29
N PHE A 416 43.91 12.91 0.98
CA PHE A 416 44.83 13.21 2.08
C PHE A 416 45.84 12.09 2.36
N LEU A 417 45.49 10.82 2.12
CA LEU A 417 46.44 9.71 2.26
C LEU A 417 47.61 9.81 1.27
N LYS A 418 47.48 10.58 0.18
CA LYS A 418 48.58 10.81 -0.77
C LYS A 418 49.63 11.80 -0.27
N LEU A 419 49.39 12.48 0.86
CA LEU A 419 50.28 13.52 1.41
C LEU A 419 51.53 12.97 2.13
N GLU A 420 51.66 11.64 2.26
CA GLU A 420 52.75 10.99 3.02
C GLU A 420 54.19 11.31 2.55
N ARG A 421 54.38 12.00 1.40
CA ARG A 421 55.71 12.28 0.82
C ARG A 421 55.85 13.66 0.20
N ILE A 422 55.47 14.71 0.92
CA ILE A 422 55.64 16.08 0.41
C ILE A 422 56.72 16.81 1.19
N GLU A 423 57.86 17.02 0.54
CA GLU A 423 58.90 17.96 0.98
C GLU A 423 58.72 19.28 0.23
N LEU A 424 58.40 20.34 0.96
CA LEU A 424 58.29 21.69 0.39
C LEU A 424 59.67 22.35 0.39
N GLY A 425 60.17 22.72 -0.80
CA GLY A 425 61.41 23.47 -0.96
C GLY A 425 61.27 24.96 -0.62
N GLY A 426 62.39 25.65 -0.40
CA GLY A 426 62.46 27.10 -0.20
C GLY A 426 62.75 27.56 1.23
N SER A 427 62.88 28.88 1.44
CA SER A 427 63.32 29.48 2.72
C SER A 427 62.37 29.25 3.89
N ARG A 428 61.09 28.95 3.63
CA ARG A 428 60.07 28.55 4.61
C ARG A 428 59.65 27.08 4.48
N GLY A 429 60.30 26.33 3.58
CA GLY A 429 59.94 24.97 3.22
C GLY A 429 59.94 24.01 4.40
N LYS A 430 60.91 24.15 5.33
CA LYS A 430 60.99 23.34 6.54
C LYS A 430 59.79 23.53 7.47
N ILE A 431 59.39 24.79 7.73
CA ILE A 431 58.26 25.10 8.62
C ILE A 431 56.94 24.64 8.00
N LEU A 432 56.77 24.79 6.68
CA LEU A 432 55.58 24.34 5.97
C LEU A 432 55.52 22.81 5.90
N SER A 433 56.66 22.13 5.70
CA SER A 433 56.73 20.66 5.71
C SER A 433 56.40 20.12 7.10
N ASP A 434 56.96 20.71 8.18
CA ASP A 434 56.64 20.34 9.57
C ASP A 434 55.14 20.51 9.88
N MET A 435 54.50 21.57 9.37
CA MET A 435 53.05 21.76 9.49
C MET A 435 52.26 20.68 8.73
N VAL A 436 52.67 20.33 7.51
CA VAL A 436 52.01 19.28 6.70
C VAL A 436 52.15 17.91 7.38
N TYR A 437 53.32 17.58 7.94
CA TYR A 437 53.52 16.34 8.69
C TYR A 437 52.62 16.26 9.93
N SER A 438 52.56 17.33 10.73
CA SER A 438 51.67 17.38 11.89
C SER A 438 50.19 17.22 11.51
N MET A 439 49.75 17.82 10.40
CA MET A 439 48.39 17.63 9.89
C MET A 439 48.13 16.20 9.40
N ASN A 440 49.12 15.59 8.75
CA ASN A 440 49.02 14.22 8.26
C ASN A 440 48.96 13.20 9.42
N ASP A 441 49.75 13.39 10.48
CA ASP A 441 49.72 12.52 11.66
C ASP A 441 48.35 12.58 12.36
N GLU A 442 47.80 13.79 12.59
CA GLU A 442 46.44 13.95 13.13
C GLU A 442 45.37 13.28 12.25
N PHE A 443 45.56 13.31 10.93
CA PHE A 443 44.67 12.65 9.98
C PHE A 443 44.80 11.13 10.06
N LEU A 444 46.01 10.58 10.09
CA LEU A 444 46.25 9.14 10.16
C LEU A 444 45.71 8.51 11.46
N ASP A 445 45.78 9.22 12.59
CA ASP A 445 45.17 8.77 13.86
C ASP A 445 43.63 8.71 13.75
N SER A 446 43.01 9.74 13.16
CA SER A 446 41.56 9.77 12.93
C SER A 446 41.13 8.73 11.89
N TRP A 447 41.94 8.52 10.86
CA TRP A 447 41.73 7.51 9.83
C TRP A 447 41.77 6.08 10.39
N ARG A 448 42.72 5.78 11.29
CA ARG A 448 42.78 4.48 12.00
C ARG A 448 41.51 4.21 12.78
N THR A 449 41.04 5.19 13.55
CA THR A 449 39.78 5.09 14.31
C THR A 449 38.59 4.80 13.39
N LEU A 450 38.57 5.42 12.21
CA LEU A 450 37.50 5.26 11.23
C LEU A 450 37.54 3.89 10.53
N ARG A 451 38.74 3.37 10.22
CA ARG A 451 38.97 2.05 9.63
C ARG A 451 38.57 0.89 10.56
N GLU A 452 38.73 1.08 11.87
CA GLU A 452 38.37 0.10 12.91
C GLU A 452 36.89 0.19 13.31
N SER A 453 36.19 1.27 12.93
CA SER A 453 34.79 1.44 13.25
C SER A 453 33.90 0.48 12.43
N LYS A 454 32.82 -0.02 13.04
CA LYS A 454 31.76 -0.78 12.35
C LYS A 454 30.72 0.14 11.67
N TYR A 455 31.09 1.39 11.42
CA TYR A 455 30.18 2.40 10.91
C TYR A 455 30.02 2.28 9.40
N ASP A 456 28.80 2.41 8.89
CA ASP A 456 28.56 2.54 7.46
C ASP A 456 28.87 3.98 7.00
N PRO A 457 29.94 4.22 6.23
CA PRO A 457 30.30 5.58 5.78
C PRO A 457 29.26 6.26 4.90
N LEU A 458 28.29 5.52 4.34
CA LEU A 458 27.19 6.08 3.55
C LEU A 458 25.95 6.43 4.40
N ASP A 459 25.91 6.04 5.68
CA ASP A 459 24.82 6.44 6.58
C ASP A 459 24.88 7.96 6.83
N TYR A 460 23.91 8.68 6.25
CA TYR A 460 23.78 10.13 6.38
C TYR A 460 22.90 10.56 7.57
N ASN A 461 22.14 9.65 8.19
CA ASN A 461 21.26 9.97 9.32
C ASN A 461 22.04 10.18 10.62
N LYS A 462 23.20 9.53 10.75
CA LYS A 462 24.07 9.68 11.91
C LYS A 462 25.05 10.84 11.71
N LYS A 463 25.04 11.80 12.64
CA LYS A 463 25.99 12.95 12.70
C LYS A 463 27.41 12.54 13.15
N VAL A 464 27.90 11.36 12.77
CA VAL A 464 29.07 10.72 13.40
C VAL A 464 30.39 10.98 12.68
N LEU A 465 30.38 11.79 11.62
CA LEU A 465 31.61 12.20 10.91
C LEU A 465 32.06 13.66 11.15
N PRO A 466 32.14 14.19 12.40
CA PRO A 466 32.80 15.48 12.64
C PRO A 466 34.26 15.47 12.15
N TYR A 467 34.90 14.30 12.20
CA TYR A 467 36.29 14.10 11.77
C TYR A 467 36.45 14.41 10.28
N LEU A 468 35.67 13.82 9.38
CA LEU A 468 35.80 14.09 7.93
C LEU A 468 35.49 15.55 7.56
N HIS A 469 34.58 16.20 8.30
CA HIS A 469 34.26 17.61 8.06
C HIS A 469 35.46 18.54 8.36
N LYS A 470 36.24 18.23 9.40
CA LYS A 470 37.51 18.93 9.72
C LYS A 470 38.50 18.87 8.56
N TYR A 471 38.59 17.72 7.87
CA TYR A 471 39.56 17.52 6.77
C TYR A 471 39.13 18.19 5.46
N THR A 472 37.82 18.34 5.19
CA THR A 472 37.34 19.22 4.10
C THR A 472 37.80 20.68 4.28
N LEU A 473 37.83 21.20 5.51
CA LEU A 473 38.34 22.53 5.80
C LEU A 473 39.87 22.59 5.66
N GLN A 474 40.58 21.56 6.13
CA GLN A 474 42.04 21.50 5.97
C GLN A 474 42.48 21.41 4.50
N ARG A 475 41.67 20.82 3.59
CA ARG A 475 41.94 20.85 2.14
C ARG A 475 42.11 22.28 1.62
N PHE A 476 41.26 23.21 2.07
CA PHE A 476 41.38 24.62 1.68
C PHE A 476 42.70 25.27 2.16
N TYR A 477 43.20 24.88 3.33
CA TYR A 477 44.48 25.37 3.83
C TYR A 477 45.65 24.78 3.03
N LEU A 478 45.63 23.48 2.71
CA LEU A 478 46.64 22.85 1.87
C LEU A 478 46.69 23.46 0.47
N THR A 479 45.54 23.70 -0.19
CA THR A 479 45.52 24.36 -1.51
C THR A 479 46.16 25.75 -1.45
N LYS A 480 46.02 26.49 -0.35
CA LYS A 480 46.71 27.78 -0.16
C LYS A 480 48.21 27.62 0.09
N ILE A 481 48.66 26.53 0.70
CA ILE A 481 50.07 26.23 0.94
C ILE A 481 50.76 25.81 -0.36
N PHE A 482 50.09 25.04 -1.25
CA PHE A 482 50.66 24.56 -2.52
C PHE A 482 50.54 25.54 -3.70
N CYS A 483 49.69 26.56 -3.60
CA CYS A 483 49.54 27.60 -4.64
C CYS A 483 50.48 28.81 -4.44
N PHE A 484 51.34 28.79 -3.42
CA PHE A 484 52.46 29.72 -3.21
C PHE A 484 53.78 28.97 -3.39
#